data_AF-A0A6G2DF02-F1
#
_entry.id   AF-A0A6G2DF02-F1
#
_cell.length_a   1.000
_cell.length_b   1.000
_cell.length_c   1.000
_cell.angle_alpha   90.00
_cell.angle_beta   90.00
_cell.angle_gamma   90.00
#
_symmetry.space_group_name_H-M   'P 1'
#
loop_
_entity.id
_entity.type
_entity.pdbx_description
1 polymer ?
#
loop_
_entity_poly.entity_id
_entity_poly.type
_entity_poly.pdbx_seq_one_letter_code
_entity_poly.pdbx_strand_id
1 'polypeptide(L)'
;YTPDVTAQIIRLNNEDKAKEVLEKAKAEGADFAQLAKDNSTDEKTKENGGEITFDSASTEVPEQVKKAAFALDVDGVSDVITATGTQAYSSQYYIVKLTKKTEKSSN
;
A
#
# COMPACT_ATOMS: atom_id res chain seq x y z
N TYR A 1 -21.31 5.65 -5.85
CA TYR A 1 -20.37 6.43 -5.03
C TYR A 1 -19.67 5.50 -4.08
N THR A 2 -18.44 5.17 -4.42
CA THR A 2 -17.51 4.39 -3.62
C THR A 2 -16.62 5.39 -2.89
N PRO A 3 -16.45 5.27 -1.58
CA PRO A 3 -15.59 6.17 -0.84
C PRO A 3 -14.14 6.07 -1.34
N ASP A 4 -13.51 7.22 -1.50
CA ASP A 4 -12.08 7.32 -1.71
C ASP A 4 -11.34 6.92 -0.43
N VAL A 5 -10.29 6.13 -0.55
CA VAL A 5 -9.42 5.78 0.57
C VAL A 5 -8.01 6.24 0.28
N THR A 6 -7.39 6.86 1.27
CA THR A 6 -5.98 7.21 1.24
C THR A 6 -5.22 6.12 1.96
N ALA A 7 -4.27 5.52 1.28
CA ALA A 7 -3.38 4.52 1.84
C ALA A 7 -1.96 4.75 1.32
N GLN A 8 -0.98 4.27 2.07
CA GLN A 8 0.41 4.27 1.64
C GLN A 8 0.76 2.88 1.12
N ILE A 9 1.31 2.82 -0.09
CA ILE A 9 1.77 1.59 -0.73
C ILE A 9 3.30 1.60 -0.89
N ILE A 10 3.93 0.47 -0.61
CA ILE A 10 5.36 0.26 -0.89
C ILE A 10 5.47 -0.91 -1.84
N ARG A 11 6.02 -0.67 -3.03
CA ARG A 11 6.27 -1.72 -4.02
C ARG A 11 7.71 -2.16 -3.96
N LEU A 12 7.95 -3.45 -3.77
CA LEU A 12 9.29 -4.03 -3.77
C LEU A 12 9.37 -5.19 -4.75
N ASN A 13 10.55 -5.40 -5.32
CA ASN A 13 10.85 -6.53 -6.20
C ASN A 13 11.42 -7.73 -5.43
N ASN A 14 11.54 -7.63 -4.10
CA ASN A 14 12.19 -8.63 -3.26
C ASN A 14 11.37 -8.87 -1.98
N GLU A 15 11.10 -10.14 -1.69
CA GLU A 15 10.32 -10.58 -0.53
C GLU A 15 11.01 -10.26 0.80
N ASP A 16 12.32 -10.48 0.89
CA ASP A 16 13.08 -10.26 2.13
C ASP A 16 13.06 -8.78 2.50
N LYS A 17 13.25 -7.89 1.52
CA LYS A 17 13.09 -6.45 1.74
C LYS A 17 11.66 -6.10 2.14
N ALA A 18 10.65 -6.74 1.54
CA ALA A 18 9.27 -6.47 1.90
C ALA A 18 8.98 -6.87 3.35
N LYS A 19 9.51 -7.99 3.82
CA LYS A 19 9.39 -8.41 5.23
C LYS A 19 10.08 -7.42 6.17
N GLU A 20 11.31 -7.00 5.84
CA GLU A 20 12.04 -6.03 6.66
C GLU A 20 11.32 -4.68 6.74
N VAL A 21 10.83 -4.18 5.61
CA VAL A 21 10.06 -2.94 5.55
C VAL A 21 8.72 -3.09 6.27
N LEU A 22 8.08 -4.25 6.20
CA LEU A 22 6.84 -4.53 6.94
C LEU A 22 7.07 -4.51 8.45
N GLU A 23 8.14 -5.12 8.95
CA GLU A 23 8.46 -5.08 10.37
C GLU A 23 8.72 -3.66 10.86
N LYS A 24 9.47 -2.87 10.07
CA LYS A 24 9.68 -1.45 10.36
C LYS A 24 8.36 -0.70 10.32
N ALA A 25 7.53 -0.91 9.30
CA ALA A 25 6.22 -0.28 9.14
C ALA A 25 5.24 -0.60 10.27
N LYS A 26 5.30 -1.80 10.84
CA LYS A 26 4.50 -2.23 12.00
C LYS A 26 5.03 -1.67 13.33
N ALA A 27 6.26 -1.13 13.36
CA ALA A 27 6.79 -0.51 14.57
C ALA A 27 6.04 0.78 14.90
N GLU A 28 5.76 0.98 16.18
CA GLU A 28 5.04 2.15 16.68
C GLU A 28 5.88 3.42 16.42
N GLY A 29 5.33 4.37 15.66
CA GLY A 29 6.03 5.59 15.26
C GLY A 29 6.92 5.47 14.02
N ALA A 30 6.85 4.37 13.27
CA ALA A 30 7.62 4.24 12.05
C ALA A 30 7.12 5.15 10.91
N ASP A 31 8.06 5.86 10.28
CA ASP A 31 7.81 6.65 9.08
C ASP A 31 7.67 5.77 7.85
N PHE A 32 6.46 5.25 7.65
CA PHE A 32 6.10 4.49 6.46
C PHE A 32 6.35 5.31 5.18
N ALA A 33 6.15 6.62 5.23
CA ALA A 33 6.47 7.55 4.14
C ALA A 33 7.95 7.56 3.79
N GLN A 34 8.83 7.53 4.79
CA GLN A 34 10.28 7.46 4.57
C GLN A 34 10.68 6.07 4.05
N LEU A 35 10.13 5.00 4.62
CA LEU A 35 10.38 3.64 4.16
C LEU A 35 9.96 3.46 2.70
N ALA A 36 8.82 4.03 2.30
CA ALA A 36 8.37 4.05 0.92
C ALA A 36 9.34 4.85 0.03
N LYS A 37 9.77 6.04 0.46
CA LYS A 37 10.76 6.85 -0.28
C LYS A 37 12.08 6.13 -0.48
N ASP A 38 12.54 5.36 0.50
CA ASP A 38 13.84 4.70 0.44
C ASP A 38 13.78 3.34 -0.29
N ASN A 39 12.70 2.57 -0.05
CA ASN A 39 12.60 1.18 -0.48
C ASN A 39 11.61 0.93 -1.63
N SER A 40 10.63 1.81 -1.84
CA SER A 40 9.64 1.62 -2.90
C SER A 40 10.29 1.78 -4.27
N THR A 41 9.93 0.85 -5.16
CA THR A 41 10.27 0.83 -6.58
C THR A 41 9.22 1.52 -7.43
N ASP A 42 8.13 1.98 -6.81
CA ASP A 42 7.06 2.68 -7.48
C ASP A 42 7.30 4.20 -7.47
N GLU A 43 7.92 4.74 -8.51
CA GLU A 43 8.33 6.15 -8.57
C GLU A 43 7.15 7.12 -8.42
N LYS A 44 5.95 6.74 -8.90
CA LYS A 44 4.74 7.56 -8.80
C LYS A 44 4.36 7.87 -7.36
N THR A 45 4.37 6.85 -6.50
CA THR A 45 3.96 6.99 -5.10
C THR A 45 5.15 7.28 -4.20
N LYS A 46 6.36 6.85 -4.58
CA LYS A 46 7.61 7.04 -3.85
C LYS A 46 7.84 8.50 -3.45
N GLU A 47 7.69 9.45 -4.37
CA GLU A 47 7.92 10.88 -4.07
C GLU A 47 6.99 11.41 -2.98
N ASN A 48 5.78 10.85 -2.87
CA ASN A 48 4.78 11.18 -1.87
C ASN A 48 4.79 10.24 -0.66
N GLY A 49 5.88 9.48 -0.46
CA GLY A 49 5.97 8.55 0.68
C GLY A 49 5.06 7.34 0.55
N GLY A 50 4.87 6.86 -0.67
CA GLY A 50 3.96 5.76 -0.96
C GLY A 50 2.48 6.15 -0.91
N GLU A 51 2.15 7.40 -0.56
CA GLU A 51 0.77 7.84 -0.43
C GLU A 51 0.04 7.81 -1.78
N ILE A 52 -1.12 7.16 -1.79
CA ILE A 52 -2.01 7.05 -2.93
C ILE A 52 -3.46 7.15 -2.45
N THR A 53 -4.26 7.92 -3.17
CA THR A 53 -5.71 7.95 -2.97
C THR A 53 -6.36 7.14 -4.09
N PHE A 54 -7.13 6.14 -3.73
CA PHE A 54 -7.85 5.31 -4.68
C PHE A 54 -9.20 4.90 -4.12
N ASP A 55 -10.14 4.69 -5.01
CA ASP A 55 -11.45 4.11 -4.73
C ASP A 55 -11.51 2.65 -5.20
N SER A 56 -12.59 1.94 -4.86
CA SER A 56 -12.72 0.52 -5.25
C SER A 56 -12.80 0.30 -6.78
N ALA A 57 -13.19 1.33 -7.55
CA ALA A 57 -13.25 1.28 -9.01
C ALA A 57 -11.90 1.66 -9.67
N SER A 58 -10.93 2.17 -8.92
CA SER A 58 -9.61 2.52 -9.43
C SER A 58 -8.90 1.32 -10.08
N THR A 59 -8.36 1.52 -11.28
CA THR A 59 -7.56 0.53 -12.02
C THR A 59 -6.06 0.74 -11.84
N GLU A 60 -5.65 1.81 -11.16
CA GLU A 60 -4.24 2.11 -10.89
C GLU A 60 -3.65 1.19 -9.81
N VAL A 61 -4.50 0.68 -8.92
CA VAL A 61 -4.10 -0.18 -7.81
C VAL A 61 -4.56 -1.62 -8.06
N PRO A 62 -3.67 -2.62 -7.94
CA PRO A 62 -4.02 -4.02 -8.12
C PRO A 62 -5.17 -4.43 -7.18
N GLU A 63 -6.05 -5.32 -7.63
CA GLU A 63 -7.20 -5.75 -6.83
C GLU A 63 -6.79 -6.34 -5.47
N GLN A 64 -5.65 -7.04 -5.41
CA GLN A 64 -5.10 -7.61 -4.18
C GLN A 64 -4.74 -6.52 -3.16
N VAL A 65 -4.08 -5.46 -3.64
CA VAL A 65 -3.67 -4.29 -2.85
C VAL A 65 -4.92 -3.53 -2.37
N LYS A 66 -5.91 -3.33 -3.25
CA LYS A 66 -7.20 -2.73 -2.87
C LYS A 66 -7.90 -3.55 -1.79
N LYS A 67 -8.08 -4.85 -1.99
CA LYS A 67 -8.75 -5.74 -1.03
C LYS A 67 -8.08 -5.70 0.34
N ALA A 68 -6.75 -5.76 0.40
CA ALA A 68 -6.03 -5.62 1.65
C ALA A 68 -6.27 -4.26 2.30
N ALA A 69 -6.11 -3.15 1.56
CA ALA A 69 -6.36 -1.81 2.06
C ALA A 69 -7.78 -1.62 2.62
N PHE A 70 -8.79 -2.14 1.91
CA PHE A 70 -10.19 -2.03 2.31
C PHE A 70 -10.55 -2.91 3.52
N ALA A 71 -9.83 -4.03 3.70
CA ALA A 71 -9.97 -4.95 4.82
C ALA A 71 -9.19 -4.50 6.08
N LEU A 72 -8.27 -3.55 5.94
CA LEU A 72 -7.57 -2.93 7.07
C LEU A 72 -8.44 -1.88 7.77
N ASP A 73 -8.18 -1.73 9.07
CA ASP A 73 -8.64 -0.60 9.86
C ASP A 73 -7.78 0.65 9.63
N VAL A 74 -8.32 1.82 9.98
CA VAL A 74 -7.58 3.09 9.91
C VAL A 74 -6.32 2.99 10.77
N ASP A 75 -5.20 3.46 10.24
CA ASP A 75 -3.84 3.28 10.78
C ASP A 75 -3.30 1.83 10.78
N GLY A 76 -4.07 0.88 10.24
CA GLY A 76 -3.67 -0.51 10.08
C GLY A 76 -2.68 -0.74 8.94
N VAL A 77 -1.71 -1.62 9.17
CA VAL A 77 -0.71 -2.06 8.18
C VAL A 77 -1.02 -3.50 7.76
N SER A 78 -1.10 -3.73 6.45
CA SER A 78 -1.28 -5.07 5.86
C SER A 78 0.02 -5.81 5.75
N ASP A 79 -0.06 -7.14 5.72
CA ASP A 79 1.07 -8.00 5.42
C ASP A 79 1.56 -7.86 3.98
N VAL A 80 2.70 -8.48 3.67
CA VAL A 80 3.29 -8.45 2.33
C VAL A 80 2.33 -9.12 1.34
N ILE A 81 1.77 -8.32 0.45
CA ILE A 81 0.89 -8.74 -0.63
C ILE A 81 1.76 -9.11 -1.82
N THR A 82 1.68 -10.35 -2.26
CA THR A 82 2.37 -10.79 -3.47
C THR A 82 1.44 -10.59 -4.66
N ALA A 83 1.83 -9.72 -5.59
CA ALA A 83 1.16 -9.54 -6.86
C ALA A 83 2.05 -10.02 -8.00
N THR A 84 1.48 -10.88 -8.85
CA THR A 84 2.10 -11.26 -10.11
C THR A 84 2.14 -10.06 -11.04
N GLY A 85 3.33 -9.57 -11.36
CA GLY A 85 3.49 -8.50 -12.33
C GLY A 85 2.96 -8.90 -13.70
N THR A 86 2.63 -7.91 -14.54
CA THR A 86 2.22 -8.11 -15.95
C THR A 86 3.30 -8.80 -16.80
N GLN A 87 4.54 -8.85 -16.32
CA GLN A 87 5.61 -9.66 -16.90
C GLN A 87 5.67 -11.00 -16.17
N ALA A 88 5.54 -12.10 -16.93
CA ALA A 88 5.30 -13.47 -16.47
C ALA A 88 6.32 -14.08 -15.45
N TYR A 89 7.33 -13.34 -15.02
CA TYR A 89 8.40 -13.81 -14.12
C TYR A 89 8.82 -12.80 -13.05
N SER A 90 8.06 -11.71 -12.86
CA SER A 90 8.37 -10.69 -11.84
C SER A 90 7.29 -10.66 -10.77
N SER A 91 7.54 -11.36 -9.66
CA SER A 91 6.77 -11.16 -8.43
C SER A 91 7.03 -9.77 -7.89
N GLN A 92 5.96 -9.03 -7.62
CA GLN A 92 6.02 -7.72 -6.99
C GLN A 92 5.36 -7.84 -5.63
N TYR A 93 6.01 -7.28 -4.63
CA TYR A 93 5.57 -7.31 -3.24
C TYR A 93 5.06 -5.93 -2.88
N TYR A 94 3.85 -5.87 -2.33
CA TYR A 94 3.19 -4.64 -1.96
C TYR A 94 2.88 -4.67 -0.48
N ILE A 95 3.16 -3.57 0.22
CA ILE A 95 2.74 -3.37 1.60
C ILE A 95 1.81 -2.17 1.60
N VAL A 96 0.64 -2.32 2.20
CA VAL A 96 -0.34 -1.23 2.31
C VAL A 96 -0.52 -0.83 3.76
N LYS A 97 -0.51 0.47 4.03
CA LYS A 97 -0.96 1.06 5.28
C LYS A 97 -2.17 1.96 5.01
N LEU A 98 -3.30 1.68 5.64
CA LEU A 98 -4.46 2.55 5.52
C LEU A 98 -4.24 3.79 6.39
N THR A 99 -4.17 4.97 5.79
CA THR A 99 -4.01 6.23 6.53
C THR A 99 -5.35 6.91 6.76
N LYS A 100 -6.25 6.83 5.77
CA LYS A 100 -7.57 7.44 5.89
C LYS A 100 -8.59 6.70 5.04
N LYS A 101 -9.71 6.36 5.66
CA LYS A 101 -10.89 5.89 4.95
C LYS A 101 -11.90 7.02 4.95
N THR A 102 -12.25 7.55 3.78
CA THR A 102 -13.37 8.49 3.72
C THR A 102 -14.61 7.66 3.95
N GLU A 103 -15.21 7.71 5.14
CA GLU A 103 -16.51 7.05 5.29
C GLU A 103 -17.52 7.79 4.41
N LYS A 104 -18.41 7.02 3.78
CA LYS A 104 -19.57 7.61 3.13
C LYS A 104 -20.41 8.19 4.26
N SER A 105 -20.22 9.48 4.56
CA SER A 105 -21.12 10.24 5.42
C SER A 105 -22.52 9.94 4.93
N SER A 106 -23.21 9.10 5.69
CA SER A 106 -24.58 8.74 5.43
C SER A 106 -25.39 9.93 5.91
N ASN A 107 -25.76 10.79 4.97
CA ASN A 107 -26.78 11.81 5.18
C ASN A 107 -28.00 11.46 4.34
#